data_AF-J3JHN3-F1
#
_entry.id   AF-J3JHN3-F1
#
_cell.length_a   1.000
_cell.length_b   1.000
_cell.length_c   1.000
_cell.angle_alpha   90.00
_cell.angle_beta   90.00
_cell.angle_gamma   90.00
#
_symmetry.space_group_name_H-M   'P 1'
#
loop_
_entity.id
_entity.type
_entity.pdbx_description
1 polymer ?
#
loop_
_entity_poly.entity_id
_entity_poly.type
_entity_poly.pdbx_seq_one_letter_code
_entity_poly.pdbx_strand_id
1 'polypeptide(L)'
;MSKSDKTLADDTTESVFKAYILDVRIVECHPTDADGPRYRFEAPQHTEITFDDADTAALYADVYFDVNGFQEAGTGDRGVPPEIIQAGKDTVATYFLTMPGVDVNWVASFYGVKPTKIERYASWVHERAEEIRAGAKAQGMS
;
A
#
# COMPACT_ATOMS: atom_id res chain seq x y z
N MET A 1 27.50 15.29 -30.53
CA MET A 1 27.01 13.99 -30.05
C MET A 1 26.25 14.23 -28.75
N SER A 2 24.98 14.64 -28.84
CA SER A 2 24.10 14.78 -27.68
C SER A 2 23.25 13.52 -27.60
N LYS A 3 23.35 12.81 -26.48
CA LYS A 3 22.51 11.66 -26.20
C LYS A 3 21.07 12.15 -26.08
N SER A 4 20.22 11.66 -26.97
CA SER A 4 18.78 11.83 -26.89
C SER A 4 18.29 11.22 -25.58
N ASP A 5 17.66 12.06 -24.78
CA ASP A 5 16.79 11.66 -23.68
C ASP A 5 15.60 10.94 -24.33
N LYS A 6 15.63 9.61 -24.28
CA LYS A 6 14.52 8.79 -24.78
C LYS A 6 13.48 8.78 -23.67
N THR A 7 12.70 9.85 -23.60
CA THR A 7 11.36 9.80 -23.02
C THR A 7 10.62 8.71 -23.80
N LEU A 8 10.49 7.54 -23.18
CA LEU A 8 9.48 6.58 -23.58
C LEU A 8 8.15 7.31 -23.32
N ALA A 9 7.58 7.86 -24.39
CA ALA A 9 6.17 8.18 -24.44
C ALA A 9 5.44 6.82 -24.35
N ASP A 10 5.25 6.37 -23.12
CA ASP A 10 4.33 5.27 -22.82
C ASP A 10 2.94 5.90 -22.82
N ASP A 11 2.05 5.38 -23.65
CA ASP A 11 0.68 5.88 -23.84
C ASP A 11 -0.21 5.51 -22.63
N THR A 12 0.37 5.56 -21.43
CA THR A 12 -0.26 5.28 -20.16
C THR A 12 -0.93 6.56 -19.68
N THR A 13 -2.25 6.57 -19.70
CA THR A 13 -3.00 7.66 -19.04
C THR A 13 -2.92 7.45 -17.53
N GLU A 14 -2.36 8.42 -16.82
CA GLU A 14 -2.24 8.40 -15.37
C GLU A 14 -3.13 9.48 -14.75
N SER A 15 -3.80 9.14 -13.65
CA SER A 15 -4.58 10.10 -12.85
C SER A 15 -4.46 9.78 -11.36
N VAL A 16 -4.56 10.80 -10.50
CA VAL A 16 -4.54 10.57 -9.05
C VAL A 16 -5.86 9.95 -8.62
N PHE A 17 -5.83 8.68 -8.23
CA PHE A 17 -6.98 7.96 -7.70
C PHE A 17 -7.33 8.46 -6.28
N LYS A 18 -6.31 8.58 -5.43
CA LYS A 18 -6.48 9.05 -4.04
C LYS A 18 -5.21 9.74 -3.54
N ALA A 19 -5.36 10.97 -3.06
CA ALA A 19 -4.29 11.72 -2.41
C ALA A 19 -4.45 11.69 -0.90
N TYR A 20 -3.34 11.54 -0.19
CA TYR A 20 -3.23 11.62 1.26
C TYR A 20 -2.31 12.76 1.65
N ILE A 21 -2.11 12.93 2.95
CA ILE A 21 -1.12 13.87 3.50
C ILE A 21 0.31 13.40 3.24
N LEU A 22 1.30 14.29 3.45
CA LEU A 22 2.74 13.96 3.40
C LEU A 22 3.18 13.45 2.03
N ASP A 23 2.63 14.01 0.96
CA ASP A 23 2.89 13.64 -0.44
C ASP A 23 2.67 12.15 -0.75
N VAL A 24 1.86 11.45 0.06
CA VAL A 24 1.46 10.06 -0.19
C VAL A 24 0.24 10.03 -1.10
N ARG A 25 0.25 9.20 -2.14
CA ARG A 25 -0.87 9.07 -3.09
C ARG A 25 -0.95 7.70 -3.74
N ILE A 26 -2.11 7.40 -4.29
CA ILE A 26 -2.36 6.29 -5.19
C ILE A 26 -2.69 6.88 -6.56
N VAL A 27 -1.94 6.46 -7.58
CA VAL A 27 -2.13 6.82 -8.97
C VAL A 27 -2.80 5.65 -9.69
N GLU A 28 -3.88 5.92 -10.41
CA GLU A 28 -4.47 4.98 -11.36
C GLU A 28 -3.76 5.14 -12.70
N CYS A 29 -3.17 4.04 -13.17
CA CYS A 29 -2.49 3.93 -14.44
C CYS A 29 -3.31 3.02 -15.37
N HIS A 30 -3.39 3.37 -16.65
CA HIS A 30 -3.99 2.52 -17.69
C HIS A 30 -2.91 2.07 -18.68
N PRO A 31 -2.18 0.96 -18.41
CA PRO A 31 -1.21 0.42 -19.35
C PRO A 31 -1.94 -0.12 -20.59
N THR A 32 -1.37 0.12 -21.78
CA THR A 32 -1.97 -0.31 -23.06
C THR A 32 -2.12 -1.83 -23.17
N ASP A 33 -1.28 -2.60 -22.47
CA ASP A 33 -1.21 -4.07 -22.55
C ASP A 33 -1.84 -4.80 -21.33
N ALA A 34 -2.59 -4.09 -20.48
CA ALA A 34 -3.21 -4.67 -19.28
C ALA A 34 -4.73 -4.83 -19.43
N ASP A 35 -5.30 -5.88 -18.80
CA ASP A 35 -6.74 -6.17 -18.79
C ASP A 35 -7.56 -5.25 -17.86
N GLY A 36 -7.00 -4.10 -17.47
CA GLY A 36 -7.61 -3.17 -16.53
C GLY A 36 -6.63 -2.14 -15.96
N PRO A 37 -7.13 -1.16 -15.18
CA PRO A 37 -6.28 -0.20 -14.49
C PRO A 37 -5.36 -0.89 -13.49
N ARG A 38 -4.25 -0.21 -13.18
CA ARG A 38 -3.33 -0.59 -12.12
C ARG A 38 -3.19 0.58 -11.15
N TYR A 39 -2.99 0.28 -9.88
CA TYR A 39 -2.96 1.29 -8.82
C TYR A 39 -1.57 1.36 -8.20
N ARG A 40 -0.82 2.42 -8.52
CA ARG A 40 0.55 2.63 -8.03
C ARG A 40 0.53 3.44 -6.75
N PHE A 41 1.07 2.89 -5.67
CA PHE A 41 1.29 3.59 -4.42
C PHE A 41 2.62 4.35 -4.47
N GLU A 42 2.55 5.65 -4.20
CA GLU A 42 3.69 6.56 -4.19
C GLU A 42 3.76 7.25 -2.82
N ALA A 43 4.93 7.22 -2.20
CA ALA A 43 5.19 7.91 -0.94
C ALA A 43 6.65 8.41 -0.90
N PRO A 44 6.93 9.52 -0.20
CA PRO A 44 8.31 9.99 -0.07
C PRO A 44 9.22 8.93 0.54
N GLN A 45 10.38 8.74 -0.07
CA GLN A 45 11.40 7.78 0.38
C GLN A 45 10.96 6.31 0.34
N HIS A 46 9.79 5.98 -0.21
CA HIS A 46 9.35 4.60 -0.42
C HIS A 46 9.55 4.15 -1.85
N THR A 47 9.80 2.86 -2.04
CA THR A 47 9.84 2.27 -3.37
C THR A 47 8.43 2.13 -3.91
N GLU A 48 8.18 2.63 -5.11
CA GLU A 48 6.88 2.54 -5.76
C GLU A 48 6.47 1.07 -5.91
N ILE A 49 5.20 0.79 -5.61
CA ILE A 49 4.61 -0.54 -5.74
C ILE A 49 3.24 -0.43 -6.41
N THR A 50 2.93 -1.38 -7.26
CA THR A 50 1.70 -1.37 -8.08
C THR A 50 0.81 -2.55 -7.71
N PHE A 51 -0.49 -2.27 -7.59
CA PHE A 51 -1.53 -3.23 -7.27
C PHE A 51 -2.53 -3.38 -8.41
N ASP A 52 -3.25 -4.50 -8.40
CA ASP A 52 -4.22 -4.87 -9.44
C ASP A 52 -5.59 -4.27 -9.17
N ASP A 53 -5.86 -3.90 -7.92
CA ASP A 53 -7.12 -3.32 -7.47
C ASP A 53 -6.88 -2.17 -6.49
N ALA A 54 -7.83 -1.25 -6.46
CA ALA A 54 -7.75 -0.02 -5.68
C ALA A 54 -7.86 -0.26 -4.17
N ASP A 55 -8.60 -1.30 -3.76
CA ASP A 55 -8.87 -1.60 -2.36
C ASP A 55 -7.61 -2.13 -1.68
N THR A 56 -6.86 -3.00 -2.37
CA THR A 56 -5.55 -3.48 -1.92
C THR A 56 -4.53 -2.35 -1.84
N ALA A 57 -4.49 -1.44 -2.83
CA ALA A 57 -3.64 -0.27 -2.78
C ALA A 57 -3.98 0.67 -1.60
N ALA A 58 -5.28 0.85 -1.31
CA ALA A 58 -5.74 1.63 -0.17
C ALA A 58 -5.38 0.96 1.17
N LEU A 59 -5.52 -0.37 1.27
CA LEU A 59 -5.14 -1.13 2.45
C LEU A 59 -3.64 -1.05 2.72
N TYR A 60 -2.82 -1.09 1.68
CA TYR A 60 -1.37 -0.87 1.79
C TYR A 60 -1.04 0.53 2.29
N ALA A 61 -1.74 1.56 1.79
CA ALA A 61 -1.60 2.91 2.30
C ALA A 61 -1.98 3.01 3.79
N ASP A 62 -3.03 2.32 4.23
CA ASP A 62 -3.41 2.27 5.65
C ASP A 62 -2.31 1.64 6.50
N VAL A 63 -1.72 0.52 6.06
CA VAL A 63 -0.56 -0.10 6.73
C VAL A 63 0.62 0.88 6.80
N TYR A 64 0.90 1.60 5.72
CA TYR A 64 1.97 2.60 5.67
C TYR A 64 1.77 3.70 6.71
N PHE A 65 0.57 4.25 6.83
CA PHE A 65 0.26 5.26 7.84
C PHE A 65 0.26 4.70 9.27
N ASP A 66 -0.25 3.48 9.48
CA ASP A 66 -0.34 2.83 10.79
C ASP A 66 1.03 2.67 11.47
N VAL A 67 2.08 2.46 10.67
CA VAL A 67 3.46 2.31 11.18
C VAL A 67 4.33 3.54 10.98
N ASN A 68 3.75 4.66 10.51
CA ASN A 68 4.46 5.90 10.20
C ASN A 68 5.58 5.71 9.16
N GLY A 69 5.30 4.89 8.15
CA GLY A 69 6.20 4.55 7.05
C GLY A 69 7.08 3.34 7.30
N PHE A 70 7.40 2.61 6.23
CA PHE A 70 8.31 1.46 6.24
C PHE A 70 9.04 1.34 4.90
N GLN A 71 10.06 0.46 4.84
CA GLN A 71 10.80 0.16 3.62
C GLN A 71 10.82 -1.34 3.36
N GLU A 72 10.51 -1.74 2.13
CA GLU A 72 10.64 -3.14 1.68
C GLU A 72 12.04 -3.45 1.14
N ALA A 73 12.91 -2.45 1.02
CA ALA A 73 14.29 -2.64 0.60
C ALA A 73 15.03 -3.63 1.52
N GLY A 74 15.49 -4.75 0.94
CA GLY A 74 16.24 -5.76 1.68
C GLY A 74 15.41 -6.78 2.46
N THR A 75 14.07 -6.74 2.39
CA THR A 75 13.21 -7.80 2.95
C THR A 75 13.18 -9.03 2.03
N GLY A 76 13.42 -8.84 0.73
CA GLY A 76 13.22 -9.85 -0.32
C GLY A 76 11.73 -10.03 -0.66
N ASP A 77 11.42 -10.75 -1.74
CA ASP A 77 10.07 -10.83 -2.33
C ASP A 77 8.96 -11.34 -1.39
N ARG A 78 9.31 -11.91 -0.24
CA ARG A 78 8.38 -12.43 0.78
C ARG A 78 8.72 -11.99 2.20
N GLY A 79 9.66 -11.06 2.36
CA GLY A 79 10.03 -10.58 3.69
C GLY A 79 9.01 -9.59 4.23
N VAL A 80 8.92 -9.53 5.54
CA VAL A 80 8.10 -8.54 6.25
C VAL A 80 9.04 -7.45 6.77
N PRO A 81 8.80 -6.16 6.47
CA PRO A 81 9.60 -5.07 7.01
C PRO A 81 9.64 -5.10 8.55
N PRO A 82 10.77 -4.78 9.19
CA PRO A 82 10.89 -4.78 10.65
C PRO A 82 9.83 -3.92 11.35
N GLU A 83 9.47 -2.78 10.77
CA GLU A 83 8.46 -1.85 11.28
C GLU A 83 7.08 -2.53 11.36
N ILE A 84 6.73 -3.32 10.35
CA ILE A 84 5.47 -4.09 10.30
C ILE A 84 5.45 -5.16 11.39
N ILE A 85 6.56 -5.89 11.58
CA ILE A 85 6.67 -6.92 12.63
C ILE A 85 6.51 -6.28 14.02
N GLN A 86 7.13 -5.12 14.23
CA GLN A 86 7.11 -4.42 15.52
C GLN A 86 5.73 -3.81 15.85
N ALA A 87 4.95 -3.43 14.83
CA ALA A 87 3.63 -2.82 15.01
C ALA A 87 2.58 -3.79 15.60
N GLY A 88 2.73 -5.09 15.34
CA GLY A 88 1.90 -6.12 15.97
C GLY A 88 1.17 -7.03 14.98
N LYS A 89 0.46 -8.02 15.55
CA LYS A 89 -0.12 -9.13 14.77
C LYS A 89 -1.20 -8.69 13.80
N ASP A 90 -1.98 -7.69 14.17
CA ASP A 90 -3.00 -7.10 13.31
C ASP A 90 -2.39 -6.39 12.11
N THR A 91 -1.36 -5.55 12.32
CA THR A 91 -0.65 -4.90 11.22
C THR A 91 0.06 -5.90 10.31
N VAL A 92 0.72 -6.94 10.85
CA VAL A 92 1.32 -8.02 10.04
C VAL A 92 0.25 -8.77 9.23
N ALA A 93 -0.89 -9.10 9.83
CA ALA A 93 -1.97 -9.77 9.13
C ALA A 93 -2.54 -8.92 7.99
N THR A 94 -2.72 -7.61 8.22
CA THR A 94 -3.19 -6.67 7.21
C THR A 94 -2.18 -6.49 6.09
N TYR A 95 -0.88 -6.37 6.40
CA TYR A 95 0.18 -6.33 5.39
C TYR A 95 0.22 -7.61 4.53
N PHE A 96 -0.05 -8.78 5.09
CA PHE A 96 -0.16 -9.99 4.26
C PHE A 96 -1.32 -9.93 3.28
N LEU A 97 -2.43 -9.29 3.60
CA LEU A 97 -3.54 -9.11 2.65
C LEU A 97 -3.18 -8.24 1.45
N THR A 98 -2.08 -7.47 1.51
CA THR A 98 -1.61 -6.66 0.39
C THR A 98 -0.63 -7.40 -0.51
N MET A 99 -0.24 -8.62 -0.15
CA MET A 99 0.71 -9.41 -0.92
C MET A 99 0.02 -10.12 -2.10
N PRO A 100 0.68 -10.23 -3.26
CA PRO A 100 0.13 -10.94 -4.42
C PRO A 100 -0.28 -12.38 -4.09
N GLY A 101 -1.54 -12.72 -4.40
CA GLY A 101 -2.09 -14.07 -4.23
C GLY A 101 -2.42 -14.46 -2.79
N VAL A 102 -2.39 -13.52 -1.84
CA VAL A 102 -2.76 -13.76 -0.45
C VAL A 102 -4.17 -13.25 -0.20
N ASP A 103 -5.05 -14.13 0.28
CA ASP A 103 -6.43 -13.79 0.65
C ASP A 103 -6.68 -13.95 2.15
N VAL A 104 -7.86 -13.51 2.59
CA VAL A 104 -8.28 -13.58 4.00
C VAL A 104 -8.28 -15.02 4.55
N ASN A 105 -8.60 -16.02 3.71
CA ASN A 105 -8.65 -17.42 4.14
C ASN A 105 -7.25 -17.98 4.36
N TRP A 106 -6.31 -17.60 3.49
CA TRP A 106 -4.91 -17.94 3.62
C TRP A 106 -4.33 -17.34 4.91
N VAL A 107 -4.54 -16.04 5.16
CA VAL A 107 -4.05 -15.38 6.37
C VAL A 107 -4.69 -15.98 7.62
N ALA A 108 -6.00 -16.25 7.58
CA ALA A 108 -6.70 -16.90 8.68
C ALA A 108 -6.13 -18.29 8.99
N SER A 109 -5.82 -19.07 7.95
CA SER A 109 -5.18 -20.38 8.07
C SER A 109 -3.77 -20.28 8.65
N PHE A 110 -2.97 -19.31 8.18
CA PHE A 110 -1.62 -19.02 8.70
C PHE A 110 -1.64 -18.72 10.21
N TYR A 111 -2.62 -17.94 10.66
CA TYR A 111 -2.78 -17.58 12.08
C TYR A 111 -3.55 -18.63 12.91
N GLY A 112 -4.16 -19.64 12.30
CA GLY A 112 -5.02 -20.60 12.98
C GLY A 112 -6.28 -19.96 13.59
N VAL A 113 -6.88 -18.99 12.90
CA VAL A 113 -8.06 -18.24 13.36
C VAL A 113 -9.17 -18.24 12.31
N LYS A 114 -10.35 -17.69 12.65
CA LYS A 114 -11.45 -17.50 11.69
C LYS A 114 -11.18 -16.28 10.79
N PRO A 115 -11.64 -16.27 9.52
CA PRO A 115 -11.55 -15.11 8.62
C PRO A 115 -12.06 -13.80 9.24
N THR A 116 -13.16 -13.85 10.00
CA THR A 116 -13.74 -12.70 10.70
C THR A 116 -12.84 -12.07 11.77
N LYS A 117 -11.76 -12.74 12.17
CA LYS A 117 -10.72 -12.16 13.03
C LYS A 117 -9.69 -11.38 12.21
N ILE A 118 -9.38 -11.84 11.00
CA ILE A 118 -8.47 -11.15 10.08
C ILE A 118 -9.13 -9.87 9.53
N GLU A 119 -10.41 -9.95 9.12
CA GLU A 119 -11.19 -8.77 8.71
C GLU A 119 -11.21 -7.68 9.79
N ARG A 120 -11.31 -8.10 11.06
CA ARG A 120 -11.28 -7.18 12.20
C ARG A 120 -9.92 -6.52 12.41
N TYR A 121 -8.84 -7.26 12.18
CA TYR A 121 -7.49 -6.69 12.20
C TYR A 121 -7.33 -5.63 11.10
N ALA A 122 -7.84 -5.89 9.89
CA ALA A 122 -7.85 -4.91 8.82
C ALA A 122 -8.66 -3.66 9.18
N SER A 123 -9.84 -3.83 9.80
CA SER A 123 -10.67 -2.70 10.30
C SER A 123 -9.90 -1.83 11.30
N TRP A 124 -9.22 -2.44 12.27
CA TRP A 124 -8.46 -1.68 13.27
C TRP A 124 -7.27 -0.91 12.67
N VAL A 125 -6.57 -1.50 11.70
CA VAL A 125 -5.48 -0.83 10.99
C VAL A 125 -6.02 0.34 10.17
N HIS A 126 -7.14 0.15 9.47
CA HIS A 126 -7.81 1.21 8.73
C HIS A 126 -8.22 2.38 9.64
N GLU A 127 -8.91 2.09 10.76
CA GLU A 127 -9.33 3.08 11.74
C GLU A 127 -8.14 3.88 12.29
N ARG A 128 -7.06 3.19 12.70
CA ARG A 128 -5.83 3.85 13.18
C ARG A 128 -5.20 4.75 12.11
N ALA A 129 -5.12 4.28 10.87
CA ALA A 129 -4.59 5.06 9.77
C ALA A 129 -5.43 6.31 9.49
N GLU A 130 -6.76 6.21 9.55
CA GLU A 130 -7.66 7.36 9.45
C GLU A 130 -7.44 8.37 10.58
N GLU A 131 -7.34 7.90 11.83
CA GLU A 131 -7.06 8.76 12.99
C GLU A 131 -5.73 9.49 12.86
N ILE A 132 -4.68 8.80 12.43
CA ILE A 132 -3.35 9.38 12.19
C ILE A 132 -3.43 10.49 11.13
N ARG A 133 -4.06 10.20 9.98
CA ARG A 133 -4.21 11.17 8.89
C ARG A 133 -5.05 12.38 9.31
N ALA A 134 -6.15 12.15 10.01
CA ALA A 134 -7.00 13.21 10.53
C ALA A 134 -6.26 14.09 11.55
N GLY A 135 -5.49 13.46 12.45
CA GLY A 135 -4.67 14.15 13.45
C GLY A 135 -3.61 15.05 12.81
N ALA A 136 -2.86 14.52 11.83
CA ALA A 136 -1.83 15.30 11.12
C ALA A 136 -2.45 16.47 10.32
N LYS A 137 -3.59 16.25 9.66
CA LYS A 137 -4.33 17.32 8.99
C LYS A 137 -4.80 18.41 9.95
N ALA A 138 -5.28 18.03 11.14
CA ALA A 138 -5.66 18.98 12.19
C ALA A 138 -4.45 19.79 12.72
N GLN A 139 -3.24 19.26 12.60
CA GLN A 139 -1.98 19.95 12.91
C GLN A 139 -1.43 20.81 11.75
N GLY A 140 -2.17 20.90 10.64
CA GLY A 140 -1.80 21.73 9.48
C GLY A 140 -0.82 21.06 8.50
N MET A 141 -0.62 19.75 8.61
CA MET A 141 0.12 18.99 7.60
C MET A 141 -0.76 18.77 6.36
N SER A 142 -0.20 19.02 5.18
CA SER A 142 -0.82 18.79 3.87
C SER A 142 0.01 17.85 3.05
#